data_AF-A0A094GND1-F1
#
_entry.id   AF-A0A094GND1-F1
#
_cell.length_a   1.000
_cell.length_b   1.000
_cell.length_c   1.000
_cell.angle_alpha   90.00
_cell.angle_beta   90.00
_cell.angle_gamma   90.00
#
_symmetry.space_group_name_H-M   'P 1'
#
loop_
_entity.id
_entity.type
_entity.pdbx_description
1 polymer ?
#
loop_
_entity_poly.entity_id
_entity_poly.type
_entity_poly.pdbx_seq_one_letter_code
_entity_poly.pdbx_strand_id
1 'polypeptide(L)'
;RRNYDANGKIILNLADQVAATIVAAKAISAQYIDLNKGSVAYLEAIGLADATKYNLVEGDFTHLNAAGSVVFGNLVSGLLGKLGKEFRTYTVEDKAIKAAIAAGKFILPTV
;
A
#
# COMPACT_ATOMS: atom_id res chain seq x y z
N ARG A 1 -5.52 6.23 4.10
CA ARG A 1 -5.72 6.31 5.56
C ARG A 1 -5.69 4.90 6.12
N ARG A 2 -5.18 4.72 7.34
CA ARG A 2 -4.94 3.42 7.99
C ARG A 2 -5.55 3.43 9.39
N ASN A 3 -6.84 3.79 9.51
CA ASN A 3 -7.50 3.79 10.83
C ASN A 3 -7.83 2.35 11.23
N TYR A 4 -7.85 2.07 12.53
CA TYR A 4 -8.08 0.72 13.06
C TYR A 4 -9.28 0.68 13.99
N ASP A 5 -9.99 -0.45 14.01
CA ASP A 5 -11.05 -0.75 14.97
C ASP A 5 -10.47 -1.24 16.31
N ALA A 6 -11.35 -1.57 17.26
CA ALA A 6 -10.95 -2.06 18.57
C ALA A 6 -10.20 -3.42 18.54
N ASN A 7 -10.27 -4.16 17.43
CA ASN A 7 -9.60 -5.43 17.22
C ASN A 7 -8.26 -5.27 16.46
N GLY A 8 -7.85 -4.03 16.17
CA GLY A 8 -6.66 -3.74 15.38
C GLY A 8 -6.83 -4.08 13.89
N LYS A 9 -8.06 -4.14 13.39
CA LYS A 9 -8.38 -4.31 11.96
C LYS A 9 -8.57 -2.97 11.28
N ILE A 10 -8.14 -2.84 10.03
CA ILE A 10 -8.24 -1.61 9.27
C ILE A 10 -9.70 -1.32 8.94
N ILE A 11 -10.14 -0.11 9.28
CA ILE A 11 -11.42 0.45 8.88
C ILE A 11 -11.29 0.97 7.45
N LEU A 12 -12.09 0.41 6.53
CA LEU A 12 -12.14 0.81 5.12
C LEU A 12 -12.93 2.11 4.90
N ASN A 13 -12.54 3.19 5.57
CA ASN A 13 -13.22 4.49 5.52
C ASN A 13 -13.13 5.22 4.16
N LEU A 14 -12.42 4.64 3.19
CA LEU A 14 -12.31 5.16 1.83
C LEU A 14 -12.94 4.22 0.77
N ALA A 15 -13.73 3.22 1.19
CA ALA A 15 -14.30 2.23 0.28
C ALA A 15 -15.13 2.87 -0.85
N ASP A 16 -15.95 3.86 -0.53
CA ASP A 16 -16.78 4.57 -1.51
C ASP A 16 -15.92 5.35 -2.53
N GLN A 17 -14.86 6.01 -2.07
CA GLN A 17 -13.93 6.74 -2.93
C GLN A 17 -13.14 5.79 -3.83
N VAL A 18 -12.72 4.64 -3.31
CA VAL A 18 -12.08 3.58 -4.12
C VAL A 18 -13.03 3.09 -5.20
N ALA A 19 -14.28 2.76 -4.83
CA ALA A 19 -15.30 2.31 -5.77
C ALA A 19 -15.57 3.36 -6.86
N ALA A 20 -15.77 4.63 -6.48
CA ALA A 20 -16.01 5.72 -7.42
C ALA A 20 -14.81 5.95 -8.36
N THR A 21 -13.58 5.87 -7.85
CA THR A 21 -12.35 6.01 -8.66
C THR A 21 -12.25 4.90 -9.71
N ILE A 22 -12.56 3.66 -9.33
CA ILE A 22 -12.56 2.51 -10.25
C ILE A 22 -13.64 2.67 -11.32
N VAL A 23 -14.84 3.13 -10.96
CA VAL A 23 -15.92 3.43 -11.92
C VAL A 23 -15.48 4.51 -12.91
N ALA A 24 -14.89 5.61 -12.42
CA ALA A 24 -14.39 6.68 -13.26
C ALA A 24 -13.29 6.20 -14.23
N ALA A 25 -12.32 5.42 -13.73
CA ALA A 25 -11.25 4.85 -14.56
C ALA A 25 -11.82 3.97 -15.69
N LYS A 26 -12.78 3.10 -15.36
CA LYS A 26 -13.46 2.25 -16.36
C LYS A 26 -14.23 3.06 -17.40
N ALA A 27 -14.93 4.13 -16.98
CA ALA A 27 -15.72 4.97 -17.89
C ALA A 27 -14.86 5.63 -18.99
N ILE A 28 -13.59 5.94 -18.69
CA ILE A 28 -12.65 6.53 -19.64
C ILE A 28 -11.64 5.52 -20.21
N SER A 29 -11.82 4.22 -19.94
CA SER A 29 -10.87 3.16 -20.33
C SER A 29 -9.43 3.37 -19.82
N ALA A 30 -9.26 4.03 -18.68
CA ALA A 30 -7.96 4.16 -18.02
C ALA A 30 -7.60 2.89 -17.25
N GLN A 31 -6.32 2.50 -17.33
CA GLN A 31 -5.76 1.51 -16.41
C GLN A 31 -5.65 2.12 -15.00
N TYR A 32 -5.81 1.30 -13.97
CA TYR A 32 -5.70 1.72 -12.58
C TYR A 32 -5.05 0.64 -11.72
N ILE A 33 -4.45 1.06 -10.61
CA ILE A 33 -4.02 0.17 -9.54
C ILE A 33 -4.89 0.41 -8.31
N ASP A 34 -5.19 -0.65 -7.57
CA ASP A 34 -5.88 -0.54 -6.28
C ASP A 34 -4.86 -0.61 -5.14
N LEU A 35 -4.18 0.52 -4.90
CA LEU A 35 -3.22 0.64 -3.79
C LEU A 35 -3.93 0.52 -2.43
N ASN A 36 -5.20 0.92 -2.32
CA ASN A 36 -5.92 0.81 -1.05
C ASN A 36 -6.06 -0.67 -0.66
N LYS A 37 -6.56 -1.51 -1.56
CA LYS A 37 -6.64 -2.96 -1.35
C LYS A 37 -5.26 -3.59 -1.11
N GLY A 38 -4.27 -3.24 -1.94
CA GLY A 38 -2.91 -3.78 -1.82
C GLY A 38 -2.25 -3.47 -0.48
N SER A 39 -2.33 -2.21 -0.05
CA SER A 39 -1.76 -1.77 1.23
C SER A 39 -2.53 -2.31 2.43
N VAL A 40 -3.88 -2.35 2.40
CA VAL A 40 -4.68 -2.99 3.46
C VAL A 40 -4.27 -4.45 3.64
N ALA A 41 -4.18 -5.22 2.54
CA ALA A 41 -3.80 -6.63 2.63
C ALA A 41 -2.43 -6.83 3.28
N TYR A 42 -1.44 -6.00 2.93
CA TYR A 42 -0.11 -6.08 3.53
C TYR A 42 -0.10 -5.66 5.00
N LEU A 43 -0.73 -4.53 5.34
CA LEU A 43 -0.79 -4.03 6.72
C LEU A 43 -1.55 -4.98 7.66
N GLU A 44 -2.62 -5.61 7.18
CA GLU A 44 -3.34 -6.66 7.89
C GLU A 44 -2.49 -7.91 8.13
N ALA A 45 -1.63 -8.26 7.18
CA ALA A 45 -0.75 -9.42 7.29
C ALA A 45 0.36 -9.21 8.33
N ILE A 46 0.92 -8.01 8.41
CA ILE A 46 1.98 -7.67 9.40
C ILE A 46 1.39 -7.31 10.78
N GLY A 47 0.12 -6.94 10.84
CA GLY A 47 -0.57 -6.57 12.07
C GLY A 47 -0.29 -5.14 12.54
N LEU A 48 -1.16 -4.64 13.42
CA LEU A 48 -1.18 -3.24 13.86
C LEU A 48 0.16 -2.75 14.41
N ALA A 49 0.81 -3.52 15.29
CA ALA A 49 2.04 -3.12 15.96
C ALA A 49 3.19 -2.84 14.99
N ASP A 50 3.30 -3.64 13.92
CA ASP A 50 4.29 -3.43 12.87
C ASP A 50 3.83 -2.36 11.88
N ALA A 51 2.54 -2.33 11.53
CA ALA A 51 1.97 -1.33 10.65
C ALA A 51 2.14 0.11 11.19
N THR A 52 2.03 0.32 12.51
CA THR A 52 2.22 1.63 13.15
C THR A 52 3.66 2.15 13.06
N LYS A 53 4.65 1.27 12.83
CA LYS A 53 6.05 1.69 12.63
C LYS A 53 6.27 2.46 11.34
N TYR A 54 5.28 2.50 10.44
CA TYR A 54 5.32 3.32 9.23
C TYR A 54 4.68 4.71 9.39
N ASN A 55 4.09 5.03 10.55
CA ASN A 55 3.49 6.34 10.77
C ASN A 55 4.58 7.43 10.85
N LEU A 56 4.26 8.63 10.36
CA LEU A 56 5.17 9.77 10.43
C LEU A 56 5.50 10.14 11.88
N VAL A 57 4.46 10.17 12.71
CA VAL A 57 4.54 10.32 14.17
C VAL A 57 3.55 9.37 14.82
N GLU A 58 3.69 9.13 16.12
CA GLU A 58 2.77 8.27 16.88
C GLU A 58 1.32 8.77 16.74
N GLY A 59 0.39 7.84 16.52
CA GLY A 59 -1.04 8.15 16.30
C GLY A 59 -1.39 8.72 14.91
N ASP A 60 -0.42 9.00 14.03
CA ASP A 60 -0.69 9.49 12.68
C ASP A 60 -0.98 8.36 11.68
N PHE A 61 -2.25 8.04 11.51
CA PHE A 61 -2.73 7.03 10.57
C PHE A 61 -2.95 7.53 9.14
N THR A 62 -2.49 8.75 8.82
CA THR A 62 -2.58 9.35 7.49
C THR A 62 -1.22 9.43 6.82
N HIS A 63 -0.25 10.07 7.47
CA HIS A 63 1.07 10.29 6.87
C HIS A 63 2.02 9.13 7.15
N LEU A 64 2.91 8.85 6.20
CA LEU A 64 3.95 7.84 6.33
C LEU A 64 5.26 8.51 6.71
N ASN A 65 6.09 7.82 7.49
CA ASN A 65 7.50 8.17 7.60
C ASN A 65 8.27 7.79 6.32
N ALA A 66 9.58 8.07 6.29
CA ALA A 66 10.41 7.81 5.14
C ALA A 66 10.49 6.31 4.79
N ALA A 67 10.68 5.43 5.76
CA ALA A 67 10.70 3.98 5.54
C ALA A 67 9.36 3.45 5.01
N GLY A 68 8.23 3.91 5.57
CA GLY A 68 6.89 3.58 5.11
C GLY A 68 6.62 4.06 3.68
N SER A 69 7.14 5.23 3.32
CA SER A 69 7.06 5.77 1.96
C SER A 69 7.79 4.88 0.94
N VAL A 70 8.96 4.34 1.30
CA VAL A 70 9.69 3.37 0.46
C VAL A 70 8.90 2.07 0.29
N VAL A 71 8.32 1.53 1.37
CA VAL A 71 7.50 0.30 1.30
C VAL A 71 6.25 0.50 0.43
N PHE A 72 5.55 1.63 0.59
CA PHE A 72 4.38 1.95 -0.22
C PHE A 72 4.73 2.26 -1.68
N GLY A 73 5.87 2.90 -1.93
CA GLY A 73 6.40 3.07 -3.29
C GLY A 73 6.67 1.73 -3.98
N ASN A 74 7.19 0.74 -3.23
CA ASN A 74 7.39 -0.61 -3.73
C ASN A 74 6.08 -1.32 -4.08
N LEU A 75 5.06 -1.20 -3.21
CA LEU A 75 3.69 -1.67 -3.52
C LEU A 75 3.17 -1.07 -4.83
N VAL A 76 3.33 0.24 -5.03
CA VAL A 76 2.93 0.92 -6.28
C VAL A 76 3.67 0.35 -7.47
N SER A 77 5.00 0.21 -7.41
CA SER A 77 5.78 -0.37 -8.51
C SER A 77 5.35 -1.80 -8.86
N GLY A 78 5.14 -2.65 -7.85
CA GLY A 78 4.66 -4.02 -8.04
C GLY A 78 3.26 -4.09 -8.64
N LEU A 79 2.35 -3.17 -8.26
CA LEU A 79 1.01 -3.09 -8.85
C LEU A 79 1.04 -2.57 -10.29
N LEU A 80 1.82 -1.53 -10.58
CA LEU A 80 2.01 -1.02 -11.94
C LEU A 80 2.61 -2.09 -12.86
N GLY A 81 3.61 -2.84 -12.40
CA GLY A 81 4.18 -3.94 -13.16
C GLY A 81 3.14 -5.02 -13.54
N LYS A 82 2.08 -5.22 -12.76
CA LYS A 82 0.99 -6.16 -13.12
C LYS A 82 0.11 -5.63 -14.25
N LEU A 83 0.07 -4.32 -14.48
CA LEU A 83 -0.68 -3.72 -15.59
C LEU A 83 0.01 -3.92 -16.94
N GLY A 84 1.34 -3.99 -16.95
CA GLY A 84 2.09 -4.14 -18.19
C GLY A 84 3.60 -4.12 -18.02
N LYS A 85 4.32 -4.51 -19.08
CA LYS A 85 5.80 -4.56 -19.08
C LYS A 85 6.40 -3.16 -19.19
N GLU A 86 5.70 -2.24 -19.84
CA GLU A 86 6.05 -0.83 -20.01
C GLU A 86 6.31 -0.12 -18.68
N PHE A 87 5.57 -0.45 -17.62
CA PHE A 87 5.76 0.15 -16.29
C PHE A 87 7.03 -0.33 -15.58
N ARG A 88 7.53 -1.53 -15.92
CA ARG A 88 8.77 -2.08 -15.36
C ARG A 88 10.02 -1.36 -15.88
N THR A 89 9.90 -0.62 -16.97
CA THR A 89 10.98 0.21 -17.52
C THR A 89 11.24 1.45 -16.65
N TYR A 90 10.21 1.97 -15.98
CA TYR A 90 10.26 3.24 -15.25
C TYR A 90 10.20 3.10 -13.73
N THR A 91 9.85 1.91 -13.23
CA THR A 91 9.77 1.63 -11.81
C THR A 91 10.43 0.29 -11.51
N VAL A 92 11.16 0.21 -10.40
CA VAL A 92 11.85 -1.00 -9.97
C VAL A 92 11.51 -1.28 -8.51
N GLU A 93 11.00 -2.47 -8.26
CA GLU A 93 10.80 -2.98 -6.90
C GLU A 93 12.16 -3.33 -6.28
N ASP A 94 12.45 -2.82 -5.08
CA ASP A 94 13.46 -3.42 -4.20
C ASP A 94 13.07 -4.88 -3.90
N LYS A 95 14.02 -5.80 -4.12
CA LYS A 95 13.79 -7.25 -4.03
C LYS A 95 13.44 -7.70 -2.61
N ALA A 96 14.06 -7.11 -1.59
CA ALA A 96 13.82 -7.49 -0.20
C ALA A 96 12.43 -7.04 0.25
N ILE A 97 12.05 -5.81 -0.08
CA ILE A 97 10.73 -5.27 0.23
C ILE A 97 9.64 -6.05 -0.53
N LYS A 98 9.84 -6.34 -1.81
CA LYS A 98 8.93 -7.17 -2.61
C LYS A 98 8.72 -8.55 -1.97
N ALA A 99 9.80 -9.21 -1.55
CA ALA A 99 9.71 -10.52 -0.91
C ALA A 99 8.98 -10.45 0.44
N ALA A 100 9.25 -9.42 1.24
CA ALA A 100 8.57 -9.19 2.52
C ALA A 100 7.06 -8.96 2.33
N ILE A 101 6.66 -8.10 1.38
CA ILE A 101 5.25 -7.86 1.03
C ILE A 101 4.58 -9.16 0.58
N ALA A 102 5.20 -9.92 -0.33
CA ALA A 102 4.64 -11.16 -0.83
C ALA A 102 4.47 -12.23 0.27
N ALA A 103 5.35 -12.22 1.27
CA ALA A 103 5.30 -13.14 2.41
C ALA A 103 4.44 -12.62 3.58
N GLY A 104 3.87 -11.41 3.51
CA GLY A 104 3.16 -10.80 4.63
C GLY A 104 4.05 -10.54 5.85
N LYS A 105 5.35 -10.28 5.63
CA LYS A 105 6.34 -10.06 6.69
C LYS A 105 6.68 -8.58 6.80
N PHE A 106 6.78 -8.09 8.03
CA PHE A 106 7.24 -6.74 8.29
C PHE A 106 8.67 -6.51 7.81
N ILE A 107 8.91 -5.35 7.22
CA ILE A 107 10.24 -4.86 6.84
C ILE A 107 10.33 -3.38 7.13
N LEU A 108 11.44 -2.93 7.71
CA LEU A 108 11.71 -1.51 7.93
C LEU A 108 12.99 -1.13 7.17
N PRO A 109 12.88 -0.58 5.95
CA PRO A 109 14.03 -0.17 5.17
C PRO A 109 14.79 0.97 5.87
N THR A 110 16.12 0.93 5.81
CA THR A 110 16.97 2.08 6.13
C THR A 110 16.87 3.09 4.98
N VAL A 111 16.69 4.37 5.32
CA VAL A 111 16.45 5.49 4.40
C VAL A 111 17.40 6.65 4.66
#